data_AF-A0A0C3F735-F1
#
_entry.id   AF-A0A0C3F735-F1
#
_cell.length_a   1.000
_cell.length_b   1.000
_cell.length_c   1.000
_cell.angle_alpha   90.00
_cell.angle_beta   90.00
_cell.angle_gamma   90.00
#
_symmetry.space_group_name_H-M   'P 1'
#
loop_
_entity.id
_entity.type
_entity.pdbx_description
1 polymer ?
#
loop_
_entity_poly.entity_id
_entity_poly.type
_entity_poly.pdbx_seq_one_letter_code
_entity_poly.pdbx_strand_id
1 'polypeptide(L)'
;MVPILAQFNADQKNRNRAGGRFKDRIDVFGTMVEHLSGFFEDAVDKVKPLSIAKGRHPEIWPATPTDLIPYGPSITVESLVTWSRFMGSAQIFSILRYFIRICGPMIIPAVVASRSAPKYIIEHGSQVCSDVENASTDLNGHVDDVAMENFVHEIGSLVSLVHSFLTLPPLLNRDLHFGIAQRAFDFATLAISTIQSPVIPQTYASQMKTVIDTLASYASVLWTTVPEQMTTPRSRIHPAIRSAMDDLAKPSPPADFACAMMRHARSIQFCFAPGCPESAQSSGGVYMRCSGCRVVAYCSKACQKRAWTDGHLPHRNICKKMKQVYDVGGDYLRREEDQAKFVQEMKRAKIKDVMLKEIGIWMCDAYTKLQRKGPLLTTEAREYMSQKKGPSFATGTREFMSEIQTSFLSNPKRRRARG
;
A
#
# COMPACT_ATOMS: atom_id res chain seq x y z
N MET A 1 -24.76 -23.64 4.28
CA MET A 1 -24.76 -23.32 2.83
C MET A 1 -26.05 -23.72 2.10
N VAL A 2 -26.90 -24.62 2.62
CA VAL A 2 -28.14 -25.08 1.94
C VAL A 2 -29.36 -24.13 2.04
N PRO A 3 -29.54 -23.23 3.02
CA PRO A 3 -30.76 -22.40 3.08
C PRO A 3 -30.83 -21.21 2.12
N ILE A 4 -29.69 -20.75 1.58
CA ILE A 4 -29.62 -19.50 0.80
C ILE A 4 -30.25 -19.66 -0.60
N LEU A 5 -30.36 -20.88 -1.12
CA LEU A 5 -30.86 -21.16 -2.47
C LEU A 5 -32.40 -21.18 -2.56
N ALA A 6 -33.13 -21.31 -1.45
CA ALA A 6 -34.59 -21.44 -1.47
C ALA A 6 -35.33 -20.11 -1.66
N GLN A 7 -34.69 -18.97 -1.35
CA GLN A 7 -35.32 -17.65 -1.38
C GLN A 7 -35.31 -17.01 -2.78
N PHE A 8 -34.43 -17.48 -3.68
CA PHE A 8 -34.27 -16.93 -5.03
C PHE A 8 -35.39 -17.29 -6.02
N ASN A 9 -36.20 -18.30 -5.72
CA ASN A 9 -37.15 -18.86 -6.70
C ASN A 9 -38.52 -18.13 -6.73
N ALA A 10 -38.78 -17.20 -5.80
CA ALA A 10 -40.07 -16.54 -5.68
C ALA A 10 -40.16 -15.23 -6.50
N ASP A 11 -39.06 -14.52 -6.73
CA ASP A 11 -39.07 -13.20 -7.39
C ASP A 11 -38.90 -13.23 -8.92
N GLN A 12 -38.62 -14.41 -9.50
CA GLN A 12 -38.23 -14.54 -10.91
C GLN A 12 -39.40 -14.45 -11.93
N LYS A 13 -40.66 -14.33 -11.48
CA LYS A 13 -41.83 -14.56 -12.34
C LYS A 13 -42.33 -13.36 -13.17
N ASN A 14 -41.77 -12.16 -13.05
CA ASN A 14 -42.40 -10.96 -13.64
C ASN A 14 -41.55 -10.10 -14.61
N ARG A 15 -40.44 -10.59 -15.15
CA ARG A 15 -39.70 -9.86 -16.19
C ARG A 15 -39.23 -10.77 -17.31
N ASN A 16 -39.91 -10.75 -18.45
CA ASN A 16 -39.29 -11.13 -19.72
C ASN A 16 -40.12 -10.72 -20.94
N ARG A 17 -39.54 -9.90 -21.83
CA ARG A 17 -39.61 -10.14 -23.28
C ARG A 17 -38.29 -9.78 -23.98
N ALA A 18 -37.67 -10.84 -24.52
CA ALA A 18 -36.80 -10.88 -25.69
C ALA A 18 -35.43 -10.18 -25.63
N GLY A 19 -34.62 -10.57 -24.62
CA GLY A 19 -33.15 -10.51 -24.64
C GLY A 19 -32.48 -11.42 -23.59
N GLY A 20 -33.28 -12.10 -22.75
CA GLY A 20 -32.89 -12.62 -21.45
C GLY A 20 -32.73 -14.14 -21.39
N ARG A 21 -31.63 -14.68 -21.93
CA ARG A 21 -31.20 -16.03 -21.49
C ARG A 21 -29.71 -16.11 -21.18
N PHE A 22 -28.92 -15.31 -21.88
CA PHE A 22 -27.49 -15.15 -21.55
C PHE A 22 -27.29 -14.08 -20.47
N LYS A 23 -28.02 -12.96 -20.55
CA LYS A 23 -27.98 -11.89 -19.54
C LYS A 23 -28.41 -12.39 -18.16
N ASP A 24 -29.47 -13.20 -18.10
CA ASP A 24 -29.98 -13.80 -16.85
C ASP A 24 -28.98 -14.77 -16.19
N ARG A 25 -28.13 -15.46 -16.98
CA ARG A 25 -27.09 -16.35 -16.43
C ARG A 25 -25.87 -15.58 -15.92
N ILE A 26 -25.51 -14.48 -16.59
CA ILE A 26 -24.46 -13.57 -16.13
C ILE A 26 -24.88 -12.92 -14.80
N ASP A 27 -26.17 -12.61 -14.64
CA ASP A 27 -26.70 -12.02 -13.42
C ASP A 27 -26.58 -12.98 -12.21
N VAL A 28 -26.99 -14.25 -12.37
CA VAL A 28 -26.83 -15.26 -11.30
C VAL A 28 -25.36 -15.45 -10.90
N PHE A 29 -24.45 -15.47 -11.87
CA PHE A 29 -23.03 -15.60 -11.60
C PHE A 29 -22.48 -14.36 -10.87
N GLY A 30 -22.88 -13.16 -11.30
CA GLY A 30 -22.54 -11.90 -10.65
C GLY A 30 -22.98 -11.87 -9.19
N THR A 31 -24.24 -12.20 -8.90
CA THR A 31 -24.77 -12.27 -7.54
C THR A 31 -24.04 -13.31 -6.68
N MET A 32 -23.73 -14.48 -7.24
CA MET A 32 -22.96 -15.50 -6.51
C MET A 32 -21.56 -14.99 -6.14
N VAL A 33 -20.90 -14.32 -7.08
CA VAL A 33 -19.59 -13.70 -6.87
C VAL A 33 -19.65 -12.58 -5.84
N GLU A 34 -20.68 -11.76 -5.85
CA GLU A 34 -20.88 -10.69 -4.88
C GLU A 34 -21.03 -11.26 -3.47
N HIS A 35 -21.87 -12.29 -3.30
CA HIS A 35 -22.03 -12.96 -2.01
C HIS A 35 -20.75 -13.67 -1.55
N LEU A 36 -19.99 -14.30 -2.46
CA LEU A 36 -18.71 -14.93 -2.13
C LEU A 36 -17.66 -13.89 -1.74
N SER A 37 -17.62 -12.75 -2.44
CA SER A 37 -16.77 -11.62 -2.10
C SER A 37 -17.11 -11.13 -0.71
N GLY A 38 -18.36 -10.77 -0.45
CA GLY A 38 -18.82 -10.30 0.86
C GLY A 38 -18.54 -11.29 1.99
N PHE A 39 -18.76 -12.60 1.77
CA PHE A 39 -18.38 -13.63 2.73
C PHE A 39 -16.88 -13.66 3.00
N PHE A 40 -16.07 -13.53 1.95
CA PHE A 40 -14.61 -13.49 2.07
C PHE A 40 -14.14 -12.24 2.83
N GLU A 41 -14.70 -11.07 2.55
CA GLU A 41 -14.43 -9.83 3.28
C GLU A 41 -14.70 -10.03 4.79
N ASP A 42 -15.90 -10.50 5.10
CA ASP A 42 -16.35 -10.76 6.47
C ASP A 42 -15.47 -11.78 7.19
N ALA A 43 -15.09 -12.86 6.49
CA ALA A 43 -14.22 -13.88 7.04
C ALA A 43 -12.84 -13.29 7.34
N VAL A 44 -12.25 -12.56 6.41
CA VAL A 44 -10.91 -11.98 6.55
C VAL A 44 -10.88 -10.90 7.64
N ASP A 45 -11.90 -10.05 7.74
CA ASP A 45 -11.93 -9.01 8.77
C ASP A 45 -12.13 -9.58 10.18
N LYS A 46 -12.78 -10.75 10.31
CA LYS A 46 -12.90 -11.48 11.57
C LYS A 46 -11.66 -12.30 11.91
N VAL A 47 -10.87 -12.70 10.92
CA VAL A 47 -9.58 -13.40 11.14
C VAL A 47 -8.58 -12.40 11.71
N LYS A 48 -8.38 -12.46 13.03
CA LYS A 48 -7.22 -11.82 13.65
C LYS A 48 -5.98 -12.44 13.02
N PRO A 49 -5.06 -11.66 12.41
CA PRO A 49 -3.82 -12.19 11.88
C PRO A 49 -3.08 -12.91 13.01
N LEU A 50 -3.21 -14.24 13.08
CA LEU A 50 -2.52 -15.02 14.09
C LEU A 50 -1.05 -14.88 13.77
N SER A 51 -0.27 -14.37 14.73
CA SER A 51 1.17 -14.33 14.54
C SER A 51 1.62 -15.78 14.36
N ILE A 52 2.14 -16.11 13.18
CA ILE A 52 2.69 -17.43 12.80
C ILE A 52 3.65 -18.01 13.87
N ALA A 53 4.16 -17.16 14.77
CA ALA A 53 5.02 -17.49 15.89
C ALA A 53 4.46 -18.50 16.93
N LYS A 54 3.15 -18.78 16.98
CA LYS A 54 2.56 -19.70 18.00
C LYS A 54 2.23 -21.12 17.51
N GLY A 55 2.83 -21.55 16.40
CA GLY A 55 2.58 -22.87 15.83
C GLY A 55 1.35 -22.88 14.92
N ARG A 56 1.34 -23.79 13.95
CA ARG A 56 0.23 -23.95 13.00
C ARG A 56 -0.96 -24.52 13.77
N HIS A 57 -2.13 -23.87 13.71
CA HIS A 57 -3.39 -24.56 13.97
C HIS A 57 -3.84 -25.17 12.64
N PRO A 58 -3.60 -26.47 12.39
CA PRO A 58 -3.94 -27.11 11.11
C PRO A 58 -5.45 -27.12 10.83
N GLU A 59 -6.29 -26.81 11.83
CA GLU A 59 -7.74 -26.90 11.76
C GLU A 59 -8.43 -25.62 11.25
N ILE A 60 -7.71 -24.52 11.06
CA ILE A 60 -8.31 -23.22 10.67
C ILE A 60 -7.75 -22.80 9.31
N TRP A 61 -8.62 -22.77 8.30
CA TRP A 61 -8.29 -22.23 6.97
C TRP A 61 -8.49 -20.70 6.93
N PRO A 62 -7.59 -19.94 6.27
CA PRO A 62 -6.31 -20.38 5.71
C PRO A 62 -5.24 -20.56 6.79
N ALA A 63 -4.47 -21.64 6.72
CA ALA A 63 -3.37 -21.90 7.67
C ALA A 63 -2.10 -21.15 7.25
N THR A 64 -1.91 -20.92 5.95
CA THR A 64 -0.81 -20.14 5.38
C THR A 64 -1.30 -19.28 4.21
N PRO A 65 -0.53 -18.25 3.80
CA PRO A 65 -0.81 -17.51 2.57
C PRO A 65 -0.93 -18.40 1.32
N THR A 66 -0.19 -19.51 1.24
CA THR A 66 -0.26 -20.42 0.08
C THR A 66 -1.61 -21.12 -0.06
N ASP A 67 -2.37 -21.26 1.03
CA ASP A 67 -3.73 -21.81 0.99
C ASP A 67 -4.71 -20.86 0.28
N LEU A 68 -4.41 -19.55 0.31
CA LEU A 68 -5.19 -18.53 -0.40
C LEU A 68 -4.76 -18.37 -1.86
N ILE A 69 -3.49 -18.67 -2.18
CA ILE A 69 -2.91 -18.53 -3.52
C ILE A 69 -2.22 -19.83 -3.97
N PRO A 70 -2.98 -20.92 -4.14
CA PRO A 70 -2.43 -22.26 -4.37
C PRO A 70 -1.62 -22.39 -5.66
N TYR A 71 -1.91 -21.56 -6.66
CA TYR A 71 -1.19 -21.51 -7.93
C TYR A 71 -0.08 -20.44 -7.97
N GLY A 72 0.22 -19.83 -6.82
CA GLY A 72 1.22 -18.79 -6.68
C GLY A 72 0.69 -17.38 -6.98
N PRO A 73 1.45 -16.35 -6.59
CA PRO A 73 0.99 -14.97 -6.59
C PRO A 73 0.82 -14.40 -8.02
N SER A 74 1.72 -14.73 -8.95
CA SER A 74 1.65 -14.23 -10.33
C SER A 74 0.40 -14.71 -11.06
N ILE A 75 0.10 -16.02 -11.00
CA ILE A 75 -1.11 -16.59 -11.60
C ILE A 75 -2.36 -16.00 -10.94
N THR A 76 -2.34 -15.79 -9.61
CA THR A 76 -3.46 -15.17 -8.89
C THR A 76 -3.73 -13.76 -9.40
N VAL A 77 -2.71 -12.90 -9.51
CA VAL A 77 -2.86 -11.52 -9.98
C VAL A 77 -3.37 -11.46 -11.42
N GLU A 78 -2.78 -12.22 -12.35
CA GLU A 78 -3.22 -12.24 -13.75
C GLU A 78 -4.63 -12.84 -13.90
N SER A 79 -4.99 -13.82 -13.06
CA SER A 79 -6.35 -14.34 -12.99
C SER A 79 -7.31 -13.24 -12.56
N LEU A 80 -7.05 -12.52 -11.47
CA LEU A 80 -7.92 -11.44 -11.00
C LEU A 80 -8.15 -10.38 -12.10
N VAL A 81 -7.09 -9.97 -12.81
CA VAL A 81 -7.22 -9.06 -13.95
C VAL A 81 -8.08 -9.66 -15.06
N THR A 82 -7.92 -10.96 -15.36
CA THR A 82 -8.73 -11.65 -16.38
C THR A 82 -10.21 -11.74 -15.96
N TRP A 83 -10.46 -12.05 -14.69
CA TRP A 83 -11.79 -12.20 -14.10
C TRP A 83 -12.56 -10.88 -14.03
N SER A 84 -11.87 -9.74 -14.06
CA SER A 84 -12.51 -8.41 -14.15
C SER A 84 -13.40 -8.19 -15.38
N ARG A 85 -13.30 -9.06 -16.39
CA ARG A 85 -14.20 -9.03 -17.56
C ARG A 85 -15.57 -9.65 -17.26
N PHE A 86 -15.67 -10.45 -16.21
CA PHE A 86 -16.86 -11.20 -15.82
C PHE A 86 -17.43 -10.74 -14.49
N MET A 87 -16.65 -10.00 -13.70
CA MET A 87 -16.98 -9.51 -12.38
C MET A 87 -16.97 -7.98 -12.40
N GLY A 88 -17.74 -7.35 -11.51
CA GLY A 88 -17.57 -5.92 -11.27
C GLY A 88 -16.16 -5.64 -10.77
N SER A 89 -15.62 -4.51 -11.23
CA SER A 89 -14.27 -4.03 -10.93
C SER A 89 -14.09 -3.74 -9.46
N ALA A 90 -15.10 -3.16 -8.81
CA ALA A 90 -15.12 -2.92 -7.36
C ALA A 90 -14.79 -4.20 -6.58
N GLN A 91 -15.41 -5.33 -6.93
CA GLN A 91 -15.18 -6.62 -6.28
C GLN A 91 -13.74 -7.11 -6.51
N ILE A 92 -13.20 -6.94 -7.72
CA ILE A 92 -11.80 -7.30 -8.01
C ILE A 92 -10.83 -6.47 -7.17
N PHE A 93 -11.08 -5.16 -7.03
CA PHE A 93 -10.23 -4.29 -6.21
C PHE A 93 -10.30 -4.65 -4.74
N SER A 94 -11.50 -4.96 -4.22
CA SER A 94 -11.65 -5.45 -2.85
C SER A 94 -10.91 -6.76 -2.61
N ILE A 95 -11.10 -7.76 -3.46
CA ILE A 95 -10.39 -9.05 -3.36
C ILE A 95 -8.88 -8.84 -3.39
N LEU A 96 -8.37 -8.03 -4.32
CA LEU A 96 -6.94 -7.73 -4.43
C LEU A 96 -6.42 -7.00 -3.18
N ARG A 97 -7.19 -6.08 -2.61
CA ARG A 97 -6.88 -5.42 -1.34
C ARG A 97 -6.72 -6.43 -0.21
N TYR A 98 -7.61 -7.42 -0.10
CA TYR A 98 -7.48 -8.47 0.91
C TYR A 98 -6.27 -9.36 0.67
N PHE A 99 -5.97 -9.71 -0.57
CA PHE A 99 -4.75 -10.43 -0.91
C PHE A 99 -3.49 -9.64 -0.55
N ILE A 100 -3.47 -8.32 -0.76
CA ILE A 100 -2.34 -7.46 -0.31
C ILE A 100 -2.26 -7.42 1.21
N ARG A 101 -3.39 -7.34 1.91
CA ARG A 101 -3.43 -7.31 3.38
C ARG A 101 -2.91 -8.60 4.01
N ILE A 102 -3.31 -9.76 3.48
CA ILE A 102 -2.97 -11.08 4.05
C ILE A 102 -1.66 -11.62 3.47
N CYS A 103 -1.51 -11.55 2.15
CA CYS A 103 -0.43 -12.15 1.37
C CYS A 103 0.53 -11.10 0.80
N GLY A 104 0.53 -9.87 1.31
CA GLY A 104 1.28 -8.72 0.79
C GLY A 104 2.71 -9.02 0.34
N PRO A 105 3.56 -9.67 1.17
CA PRO A 105 4.93 -10.00 0.78
C PRO A 105 5.06 -10.84 -0.51
N MET A 106 4.01 -11.59 -0.88
CA MET A 106 3.96 -12.42 -2.11
C MET A 106 3.22 -11.71 -3.25
N ILE A 107 2.09 -11.07 -2.92
CA ILE A 107 1.20 -10.46 -3.91
C ILE A 107 1.74 -9.14 -4.44
N ILE A 108 2.35 -8.30 -3.60
CA ILE A 108 2.87 -7.00 -4.04
C ILE A 108 3.93 -7.18 -5.13
N PRO A 109 4.98 -8.03 -4.97
CA PRO A 109 5.93 -8.25 -6.05
C PRO A 109 5.27 -8.78 -7.33
N ALA A 110 4.23 -9.62 -7.22
CA ALA A 110 3.50 -10.12 -8.39
C ALA A 110 2.66 -9.03 -9.09
N VAL A 111 2.03 -8.13 -8.35
CA VAL A 111 1.34 -6.95 -8.91
C VAL A 111 2.35 -6.03 -9.59
N VAL A 112 3.50 -5.77 -8.97
CA VAL A 112 4.59 -4.97 -9.54
C VAL A 112 5.13 -5.59 -10.83
N ALA A 113 5.33 -6.91 -10.85
CA ALA A 113 5.85 -7.63 -12.02
C ALA A 113 4.80 -7.85 -13.12
N SER A 114 3.51 -7.72 -12.80
CA SER A 114 2.42 -7.87 -13.75
C SER A 114 2.43 -6.73 -14.76
N ARG A 115 2.37 -7.08 -16.05
CA ARG A 115 2.22 -6.09 -17.14
C ARG A 115 0.80 -5.54 -17.25
N SER A 116 -0.17 -6.27 -16.71
CA SER A 116 -1.60 -6.03 -16.90
C SER A 116 -2.22 -5.35 -15.68
N ALA A 117 -1.88 -5.75 -14.45
CA ALA A 117 -2.60 -5.33 -13.25
C ALA A 117 -2.49 -3.84 -12.94
N PRO A 118 -1.29 -3.22 -12.87
CA PRO A 118 -1.20 -1.80 -12.59
C PRO A 118 -1.83 -0.94 -13.71
N LYS A 119 -1.67 -1.38 -14.96
CA LYS A 119 -2.30 -0.74 -16.13
C LYS A 119 -3.82 -0.81 -16.03
N TYR A 120 -4.37 -1.98 -15.73
CA TYR A 120 -5.81 -2.21 -15.55
C TYR A 120 -6.39 -1.32 -14.45
N ILE A 121 -5.75 -1.25 -13.27
CA ILE A 121 -6.21 -0.40 -12.15
C ILE A 121 -6.34 1.06 -12.59
N ILE A 122 -5.31 1.58 -13.28
CA ILE A 122 -5.30 2.98 -13.72
C ILE A 122 -6.30 3.23 -14.84
N GLU A 123 -6.32 2.39 -15.89
CA GLU A 123 -7.21 2.57 -17.04
C GLU A 123 -8.67 2.45 -16.64
N HIS A 124 -9.00 1.50 -15.76
CA HIS A 124 -10.34 1.35 -15.24
C HIS A 124 -10.74 2.54 -14.36
N GLY A 125 -9.88 2.98 -13.45
CA GLY A 125 -10.16 4.17 -12.63
C GLY A 125 -10.41 5.43 -13.47
N SER A 126 -9.63 5.62 -14.54
CA SER A 126 -9.86 6.72 -15.48
C SER A 126 -11.19 6.57 -16.23
N GLN A 127 -11.54 5.34 -16.65
CA GLN A 127 -12.81 5.06 -17.32
C GLN A 127 -14.01 5.40 -16.43
N VAL A 128 -13.97 5.01 -15.15
CA VAL A 128 -15.01 5.33 -14.16
C VAL A 128 -15.21 6.84 -14.03
N CYS A 129 -14.13 7.63 -14.08
CA CYS A 129 -14.23 9.09 -14.05
C CYS A 129 -14.86 9.64 -15.35
N SER A 130 -14.44 9.12 -16.51
CA SER A 130 -15.02 9.51 -17.80
C SER A 130 -16.49 9.11 -17.93
N ASP A 131 -16.91 7.98 -17.38
CA ASP A 131 -18.30 7.52 -17.43
C ASP A 131 -19.24 8.50 -16.70
N VAL A 132 -18.80 9.05 -15.56
CA VAL A 132 -19.56 10.08 -14.84
C VAL A 132 -19.61 11.40 -15.58
N GLU A 133 -18.50 11.82 -16.19
CA GLU A 133 -18.47 13.05 -16.99
C GLU A 133 -19.39 12.98 -18.22
N ASN A 134 -19.63 11.78 -18.75
CA ASN A 134 -20.50 11.54 -19.89
C ASN A 134 -21.92 11.07 -19.51
N ALA A 135 -22.21 10.91 -18.21
CA ALA A 135 -23.52 10.46 -17.75
C ALA A 135 -24.60 11.50 -18.04
N SER A 136 -25.85 11.05 -18.18
CA SER A 136 -26.98 11.95 -18.35
C SER A 136 -27.16 12.83 -17.12
N THR A 137 -27.40 14.11 -17.35
CA THR A 137 -27.69 15.07 -16.28
C THR A 137 -29.19 15.31 -16.15
N ASP A 138 -29.64 15.57 -14.93
CA ASP A 138 -31.00 15.97 -14.60
C ASP A 138 -31.27 17.43 -15.01
N LEU A 139 -32.47 17.94 -14.69
CA LEU A 139 -32.85 19.34 -14.98
C LEU A 139 -31.98 20.37 -14.24
N ASN A 140 -31.28 19.96 -13.18
CA ASN A 140 -30.37 20.80 -12.42
C ASN A 140 -28.92 20.71 -12.95
N GLY A 141 -28.67 19.89 -13.97
CA GLY A 141 -27.32 19.65 -14.50
C GLY A 141 -26.50 18.67 -13.65
N HIS A 142 -27.12 17.94 -12.73
CA HIS A 142 -26.45 16.93 -11.92
C HIS A 142 -26.55 15.54 -12.54
N VAL A 143 -25.51 14.72 -12.38
CA VAL A 143 -25.55 13.31 -12.77
C VAL A 143 -26.64 12.57 -12.01
N ASP A 144 -27.33 11.63 -12.66
CA ASP A 144 -28.39 10.84 -12.03
C ASP A 144 -27.88 10.03 -10.82
N ASP A 145 -28.74 9.81 -9.83
CA ASP A 145 -28.36 9.16 -8.57
C ASP A 145 -27.80 7.76 -8.77
N VAL A 146 -28.28 7.00 -9.76
CA VAL A 146 -27.81 5.62 -10.01
C VAL A 146 -26.38 5.63 -10.54
N ALA A 147 -26.07 6.50 -11.51
CA ALA A 147 -24.71 6.70 -11.98
C ALA A 147 -23.78 7.18 -10.86
N MET A 148 -24.27 8.05 -9.97
CA MET A 148 -23.49 8.52 -8.82
C MET A 148 -23.21 7.44 -7.79
N GLU A 149 -24.19 6.60 -7.44
CA GLU A 149 -23.98 5.47 -6.52
C GLU A 149 -22.93 4.50 -7.07
N ASN A 150 -23.02 4.17 -8.37
CA ASN A 150 -22.03 3.33 -9.04
C ASN A 150 -20.63 3.95 -9.01
N PHE A 151 -20.51 5.24 -9.31
CA PHE A 151 -19.23 5.95 -9.24
C PHE A 151 -18.62 5.90 -7.85
N VAL A 152 -19.40 6.25 -6.82
CA VAL A 152 -18.94 6.26 -5.42
C VAL A 152 -18.47 4.88 -4.99
N HIS A 153 -19.21 3.83 -5.37
CA HIS A 153 -18.85 2.45 -5.05
C HIS A 153 -17.54 2.01 -5.73
N GLU A 154 -17.42 2.24 -7.04
CA GLU A 154 -16.24 1.86 -7.83
C GLU A 154 -14.99 2.65 -7.41
N ILE A 155 -15.09 3.97 -7.31
CA ILE A 155 -13.97 4.82 -6.91
C ILE A 155 -13.55 4.56 -5.46
N GLY A 156 -14.51 4.30 -4.56
CA GLY A 156 -14.25 3.96 -3.17
C GLY A 156 -13.47 2.65 -3.03
N SER A 157 -13.84 1.63 -3.82
CA SER A 157 -13.17 0.32 -3.85
C SER A 157 -11.75 0.43 -4.40
N LEU A 158 -11.58 1.16 -5.50
CA LEU A 158 -10.27 1.44 -6.08
C LEU A 158 -9.37 2.23 -5.13
N VAL A 159 -9.89 3.28 -4.49
CA VAL A 159 -9.10 4.10 -3.55
C VAL A 159 -8.75 3.32 -2.29
N SER A 160 -9.59 2.38 -1.85
CA SER A 160 -9.23 1.44 -0.78
C SER A 160 -8.06 0.53 -1.15
N LEU A 161 -7.99 0.09 -2.40
CA LEU A 161 -6.83 -0.64 -2.94
C LEU A 161 -5.58 0.26 -2.99
N VAL A 162 -5.70 1.49 -3.50
CA VAL A 162 -4.61 2.48 -3.52
C VAL A 162 -4.10 2.79 -2.12
N HIS A 163 -4.99 2.93 -1.13
CA HIS A 163 -4.63 3.11 0.27
C HIS A 163 -3.79 1.93 0.78
N SER A 164 -4.13 0.71 0.39
CA SER A 164 -3.35 -0.48 0.75
C SER A 164 -1.92 -0.42 0.19
N PHE A 165 -1.73 0.15 -1.01
CA PHE A 165 -0.39 0.43 -1.53
C PHE A 165 0.33 1.53 -0.75
N LEU A 166 -0.37 2.61 -0.36
CA LEU A 166 0.24 3.68 0.45
C LEU A 166 0.80 3.21 1.78
N THR A 167 0.22 2.16 2.38
CA THR A 167 0.73 1.56 3.63
C THR A 167 2.00 0.72 3.45
N LEU A 168 2.41 0.47 2.21
CA LEU A 168 3.65 -0.23 1.87
C LEU A 168 4.87 0.65 2.18
N PRO A 169 6.07 0.07 2.38
CA PRO A 169 7.24 0.89 2.54
C PRO A 169 7.42 1.76 1.28
N PRO A 170 7.82 3.04 1.42
CA PRO A 170 7.82 4.02 0.32
C PRO A 170 8.48 3.55 -0.98
N LEU A 171 9.45 2.66 -0.87
CA LEU A 171 10.21 2.17 -2.01
C LEU A 171 9.49 1.04 -2.77
N LEU A 172 8.57 0.29 -2.15
CA LEU A 172 7.67 -0.62 -2.90
C LEU A 172 6.64 0.18 -3.72
N ASN A 173 6.22 1.35 -3.23
CA ASN A 173 5.40 2.27 -4.03
C ASN A 173 6.13 2.68 -5.31
N ARG A 174 7.43 2.96 -5.21
CA ARG A 174 8.22 3.33 -6.36
C ARG A 174 8.22 2.24 -7.45
N ASP A 175 8.45 0.99 -7.05
CA ASP A 175 8.55 -0.12 -7.99
C ASP A 175 7.17 -0.45 -8.60
N LEU A 176 6.09 -0.36 -7.81
CA LEU A 176 4.71 -0.57 -8.27
C LEU A 176 4.31 0.34 -9.43
N HIS A 177 4.81 1.57 -9.44
CA HIS A 177 4.45 2.57 -10.44
C HIS A 177 5.53 2.78 -11.49
N PHE A 178 6.60 1.97 -11.49
CA PHE A 178 7.68 2.18 -12.43
C PHE A 178 7.22 1.94 -13.88
N GLY A 179 7.32 2.97 -14.71
CA GLY A 179 6.87 2.98 -16.11
C GLY A 179 5.41 3.41 -16.31
N ILE A 180 4.63 3.59 -15.25
CA ILE A 180 3.23 4.03 -15.29
C ILE A 180 2.95 5.19 -14.35
N ALA A 181 3.94 5.70 -13.64
CA ALA A 181 3.76 6.67 -12.56
C ALA A 181 3.06 7.94 -13.03
N GLN A 182 3.43 8.45 -14.21
CA GLN A 182 2.73 9.59 -14.81
C GLN A 182 1.25 9.30 -15.03
N ARG A 183 0.90 8.13 -15.57
CA ARG A 183 -0.51 7.76 -15.79
C ARG A 183 -1.27 7.59 -14.47
N ALA A 184 -0.63 7.03 -13.45
CA ALA A 184 -1.21 6.92 -12.12
C ALA A 184 -1.44 8.30 -11.47
N PHE A 185 -0.51 9.23 -11.69
CA PHE A 185 -0.62 10.62 -11.24
C PHE A 185 -1.73 11.37 -12.00
N ASP A 186 -1.83 11.17 -13.31
CA ASP A 186 -2.88 11.76 -14.16
C ASP A 186 -4.26 11.22 -13.76
N PHE A 187 -4.38 9.91 -13.50
CA PHE A 187 -5.59 9.31 -12.94
C PHE A 187 -5.98 9.96 -11.61
N ALA A 188 -5.06 10.08 -10.65
CA ALA A 188 -5.37 10.70 -9.36
C ALA A 188 -5.82 12.16 -9.53
N THR A 189 -5.20 12.89 -10.45
CA THR A 189 -5.58 14.27 -10.80
C THR A 189 -6.99 14.31 -11.39
N LEU A 190 -7.27 13.46 -12.39
CA LEU A 190 -8.58 13.34 -13.03
C LEU A 190 -9.66 13.02 -12.00
N ALA A 191 -9.47 11.96 -11.20
CA ALA A 191 -10.44 11.53 -10.20
C ALA A 191 -10.74 12.62 -9.16
N ILE A 192 -9.73 13.34 -8.68
CA ILE A 192 -9.97 14.48 -7.76
C ILE A 192 -10.79 15.58 -8.46
N SER A 193 -10.45 15.93 -9.70
CA SER A 193 -11.19 16.94 -10.45
C SER A 193 -12.62 16.52 -10.78
N THR A 194 -12.84 15.25 -11.13
CA THR A 194 -14.19 14.70 -11.34
C THR A 194 -15.00 14.77 -10.04
N ILE A 195 -14.46 14.33 -8.89
CA ILE A 195 -15.14 14.41 -7.57
C ILE A 195 -15.54 15.85 -7.21
N GLN A 196 -14.71 16.83 -7.58
CA GLN A 196 -14.93 18.25 -7.29
C GLN A 196 -15.74 18.99 -8.38
N SER A 197 -16.16 18.29 -9.43
CA SER A 197 -16.92 18.87 -10.52
C SER A 197 -18.31 19.31 -10.04
N PRO A 198 -18.84 20.46 -10.51
CA PRO A 198 -20.18 20.92 -10.15
C PRO A 198 -21.31 19.99 -10.62
N VAL A 199 -21.04 19.04 -11.52
CA VAL A 199 -22.03 18.04 -11.96
C VAL A 199 -22.30 16.98 -10.89
N ILE A 200 -21.41 16.85 -9.90
CA ILE A 200 -21.58 15.93 -8.78
C ILE A 200 -22.35 16.65 -7.67
N PRO A 201 -23.50 16.11 -7.20
CA PRO A 201 -24.24 16.71 -6.11
C PRO A 201 -23.37 16.89 -4.86
N GLN A 202 -23.53 18.04 -4.19
CA GLN A 202 -22.72 18.41 -3.02
C GLN A 202 -22.81 17.37 -1.88
N THR A 203 -23.94 16.66 -1.78
CA THR A 203 -24.14 15.55 -0.84
C THR A 203 -23.08 14.47 -1.02
N TYR A 204 -22.87 13.98 -2.25
CA TYR A 204 -21.85 12.97 -2.56
C TYR A 204 -20.42 13.54 -2.47
N ALA A 205 -20.21 14.76 -2.97
CA ALA A 205 -18.89 15.41 -2.92
C ALA A 205 -18.36 15.52 -1.47
N SER A 206 -19.23 15.84 -0.51
CA SER A 206 -18.87 15.91 0.91
C SER A 206 -18.47 14.55 1.50
N GLN A 207 -19.14 13.46 1.09
CA GLN A 207 -18.84 12.10 1.52
C GLN A 207 -17.51 11.60 0.95
N MET A 208 -17.13 12.07 -0.25
CA MET A 208 -15.90 11.68 -0.94
C MET A 208 -14.64 12.45 -0.50
N LYS A 209 -14.71 13.26 0.56
CA LYS A 209 -13.53 14.00 1.05
C LYS A 209 -12.35 13.08 1.38
N THR A 210 -12.58 11.96 2.03
CA THR A 210 -11.53 10.97 2.38
C THR A 210 -10.90 10.33 1.13
N VAL A 211 -11.69 10.19 0.06
CA VAL A 211 -11.23 9.69 -1.24
C VAL A 211 -10.27 10.69 -1.88
N ILE A 212 -10.63 11.98 -1.90
CA ILE A 212 -9.75 13.07 -2.36
C ILE A 212 -8.44 13.09 -1.57
N ASP A 213 -8.52 13.09 -0.24
CA ASP A 213 -7.35 13.17 0.65
C ASP A 213 -6.39 11.99 0.39
N THR A 214 -6.94 10.79 0.14
CA THR A 214 -6.16 9.58 -0.16
C THR A 214 -5.50 9.65 -1.54
N LEU A 215 -6.24 10.05 -2.58
CA LEU A 215 -5.70 10.22 -3.93
C LEU A 215 -4.63 11.32 -3.98
N ALA A 216 -4.83 12.42 -3.25
CA ALA A 216 -3.86 13.50 -3.16
C ALA A 216 -2.55 13.03 -2.50
N SER A 217 -2.67 12.28 -1.39
CA SER A 217 -1.55 11.64 -0.71
C SER A 217 -0.82 10.68 -1.64
N TYR A 218 -1.55 9.84 -2.37
CA TYR A 218 -1.00 8.92 -3.35
C TYR A 218 -0.22 9.63 -4.47
N ALA A 219 -0.82 10.63 -5.10
CA ALA A 219 -0.15 11.42 -6.13
C ALA A 219 1.10 12.15 -5.60
N SER A 220 1.08 12.62 -4.34
CA SER A 220 2.26 13.23 -3.70
C SER A 220 3.41 12.22 -3.51
N VAL A 221 3.08 10.97 -3.17
CA VAL A 221 4.07 9.89 -3.05
C VAL A 221 4.65 9.55 -4.43
N LEU A 222 3.83 9.46 -5.47
CA LEU A 222 4.33 9.26 -6.84
C LEU A 222 5.30 10.38 -7.24
N TRP A 223 4.89 11.62 -7.04
CA TRP A 223 5.69 12.79 -7.41
C TRP A 223 7.05 12.81 -6.71
N THR A 224 7.10 12.43 -5.44
CA THR A 224 8.34 12.46 -4.64
C THR A 224 9.21 11.23 -4.82
N THR A 225 8.65 10.07 -5.14
CA THR A 225 9.40 8.81 -5.24
C THR A 225 9.93 8.49 -6.64
N VAL A 226 9.27 9.00 -7.69
CA VAL A 226 9.65 8.83 -9.10
C VAL A 226 9.59 10.16 -9.87
N PRO A 227 10.25 11.23 -9.40
CA PRO A 227 10.19 12.54 -10.05
C PRO A 227 10.68 12.51 -11.50
N GLU A 228 11.59 11.59 -11.85
CA GLU A 228 12.10 11.41 -13.20
C GLU A 228 11.06 10.94 -14.22
N GLN A 229 9.93 10.41 -13.76
CA GLN A 229 8.81 9.99 -14.62
C GLN A 229 7.72 11.06 -14.73
N MET A 230 7.83 12.16 -13.99
CA MET A 230 6.81 13.20 -13.96
C MET A 230 7.04 14.21 -15.08
N THR A 231 6.06 14.33 -15.99
CA THR A 231 6.06 15.30 -17.09
C THR A 231 5.17 16.50 -16.82
N THR A 232 4.23 16.39 -15.89
CA THR A 232 3.29 17.48 -15.56
C THR A 232 4.02 18.66 -14.92
N PRO A 233 3.95 19.89 -15.45
CA PRO A 233 4.57 21.04 -14.81
C PRO A 233 3.97 21.31 -13.42
N ARG A 234 4.80 21.69 -12.43
CA ARG A 234 4.35 21.95 -11.04
C ARG A 234 3.18 22.95 -10.94
N SER A 235 3.13 23.93 -11.84
CA SER A 235 2.03 24.92 -11.91
C SER A 235 0.68 24.34 -12.31
N ARG A 236 0.66 23.16 -12.95
CA ARG A 236 -0.56 22.45 -13.37
C ARG A 236 -1.00 21.38 -12.38
N ILE A 237 -0.28 21.18 -11.27
CA ILE A 237 -0.66 20.19 -10.26
C ILE A 237 -1.90 20.68 -9.51
N HIS A 238 -2.85 19.76 -9.33
CA HIS A 238 -4.08 20.01 -8.58
C HIS A 238 -3.78 20.57 -7.17
N PRO A 239 -4.51 21.60 -6.68
CA PRO A 239 -4.26 22.20 -5.36
C PRO A 239 -4.24 21.19 -4.21
N ALA A 240 -5.14 20.20 -4.20
CA ALA A 240 -5.16 19.15 -3.17
C ALA A 240 -3.86 18.32 -3.16
N ILE A 241 -3.35 17.94 -4.34
CA ILE A 241 -2.09 17.21 -4.48
C ILE A 241 -0.92 18.09 -4.01
N ARG A 242 -0.89 19.38 -4.39
CA ARG A 242 0.14 20.32 -3.91
C ARG A 242 0.14 20.43 -2.39
N SER A 243 -1.03 20.56 -1.77
CA SER A 243 -1.15 20.57 -0.31
C SER A 243 -0.58 19.28 0.30
N ALA A 244 -0.94 18.12 -0.25
CA ALA A 244 -0.41 16.83 0.22
C ALA A 244 1.11 16.71 0.03
N MET A 245 1.68 17.25 -1.06
CA MET A 245 3.13 17.32 -1.28
C MET A 245 3.82 18.21 -0.24
N ASP A 246 3.24 19.37 0.05
CA ASP A 246 3.78 20.29 1.06
C ASP A 246 3.68 19.66 2.45
N ASP A 247 2.61 18.91 2.74
CA ASP A 247 2.45 18.14 3.97
C ASP A 247 3.47 16.99 4.06
N LEU A 248 3.72 16.27 2.98
CA LEU A 248 4.73 15.20 2.92
C LEU A 248 6.16 15.73 3.07
N ALA A 249 6.42 16.94 2.59
CA ALA A 249 7.71 17.62 2.76
C ALA A 249 7.94 18.08 4.21
N LYS A 250 6.87 18.19 5.03
CA LYS A 250 7.04 18.51 6.45
C LYS A 250 7.75 17.36 7.14
N PRO A 251 8.85 17.63 7.84
CA PRO A 251 9.54 16.59 8.56
C PRO A 251 8.64 15.99 9.64
N SER A 252 8.40 14.68 9.57
CA SER A 252 7.70 13.98 10.64
C SER A 252 8.48 14.11 11.96
N PRO A 253 7.81 14.27 13.11
CA PRO A 253 8.48 14.22 14.40
C PRO A 253 9.31 12.92 14.53
N PRO A 254 10.52 12.95 15.10
CA PRO A 254 11.41 11.78 15.14
C PRO A 254 10.77 10.53 15.74
N ALA A 255 9.90 10.68 16.73
CA ALA A 255 9.16 9.58 17.34
C ALA A 255 8.17 8.93 16.38
N ASP A 256 7.41 9.73 15.62
CA ASP A 256 6.46 9.23 14.61
C ASP A 256 7.21 8.47 13.51
N PHE A 257 8.30 9.05 13.02
CA PHE A 257 9.12 8.44 11.99
C PHE A 257 9.74 7.11 12.45
N ALA A 258 10.31 7.07 13.67
CA ALA A 258 10.84 5.83 14.24
C ALA A 258 9.74 4.77 14.44
N CYS A 259 8.56 5.18 14.93
CA CYS A 259 7.42 4.30 15.13
C CYS A 259 7.00 3.62 13.83
N ALA A 260 6.77 4.41 12.77
CA ALA A 260 6.38 3.92 11.46
C ALA A 260 7.41 2.93 10.91
N MET A 261 8.70 3.28 10.93
CA MET A 261 9.76 2.44 10.39
C MET A 261 9.96 1.14 11.17
N MET A 262 9.88 1.18 12.51
CA MET A 262 9.99 -0.01 13.36
C MET A 262 8.76 -0.91 13.26
N ARG A 263 7.55 -0.34 13.20
CA ARG A 263 6.30 -1.07 12.95
C ARG A 263 6.40 -1.81 11.62
N HIS A 264 6.83 -1.10 10.58
CA HIS A 264 7.03 -1.68 9.26
C HIS A 264 8.04 -2.84 9.30
N ALA A 265 9.16 -2.68 10.02
CA ALA A 265 10.20 -3.72 10.12
C ALA A 265 9.71 -5.00 10.79
N ARG A 266 8.70 -4.88 11.64
CA ARG A 266 8.08 -6.01 12.32
C ARG A 266 6.96 -6.67 11.55
N SER A 267 6.26 -5.90 10.70
CA SER A 267 5.18 -6.42 9.85
C SER A 267 5.74 -7.11 8.61
N ILE A 268 6.86 -6.62 8.07
CA ILE A 268 7.49 -7.28 6.93
C ILE A 268 8.12 -8.62 7.32
N GLN A 269 7.97 -9.57 6.41
CA GLN A 269 8.48 -10.93 6.55
C GLN A 269 9.72 -11.15 5.67
N PHE A 270 10.66 -10.20 5.66
CA PHE A 270 11.90 -10.27 4.88
C PHE A 270 13.15 -10.30 5.75
N CYS A 271 14.20 -10.93 5.22
CA CYS A 271 15.44 -11.08 5.94
C CYS A 271 16.19 -9.76 5.89
N PHE A 272 16.51 -9.17 7.03
CA PHE A 272 17.25 -7.90 7.10
C PHE A 272 18.75 -8.03 6.77
N ALA A 273 19.21 -9.20 6.35
CA ALA A 273 20.58 -9.38 5.91
C ALA A 273 20.76 -8.85 4.49
N PRO A 274 21.73 -7.95 4.26
CA PRO A 274 22.02 -7.45 2.92
C PRO A 274 22.22 -8.61 1.92
N GLY A 275 21.56 -8.49 0.76
CA GLY A 275 21.66 -9.47 -0.32
C GLY A 275 20.93 -10.80 -0.11
N CYS A 276 20.15 -10.97 0.96
CA CYS A 276 19.39 -12.19 1.17
C CYS A 276 18.10 -12.16 0.34
N PRO A 277 17.85 -13.16 -0.54
CA PRO A 277 16.62 -13.25 -1.31
C PRO A 277 15.48 -13.94 -0.55
N GLU A 278 15.69 -14.34 0.71
CA GLU A 278 14.67 -15.06 1.46
C GLU A 278 13.59 -14.15 2.05
N SER A 279 12.34 -14.58 1.89
CA SER A 279 11.18 -14.17 2.69
C SER A 279 10.78 -15.27 3.68
N ALA A 280 9.94 -14.95 4.68
CA ALA A 280 9.43 -15.96 5.60
C ALA A 280 8.70 -17.09 4.87
N GLN A 281 8.08 -16.77 3.73
CA GLN A 281 7.43 -17.78 2.90
C GLN A 281 8.44 -18.65 2.14
N SER A 282 9.49 -18.08 1.53
CA SER A 282 10.46 -18.88 0.74
C SER A 282 11.31 -19.80 1.61
N SER A 283 11.65 -19.36 2.82
CA SER A 283 12.49 -20.16 3.72
C SER A 283 11.78 -21.39 4.29
N GLY A 284 10.44 -21.43 4.24
CA GLY A 284 9.61 -22.41 4.95
C GLY A 284 9.77 -22.40 6.48
N GLY A 285 10.62 -21.53 7.01
CA GLY A 285 11.09 -21.53 8.39
C GLY A 285 10.62 -20.31 9.18
N VAL A 286 10.65 -20.44 10.51
CA VAL A 286 10.31 -19.33 11.41
C VAL A 286 11.45 -18.33 11.41
N TYR A 287 11.16 -17.11 10.98
CA TYR A 287 12.11 -16.02 11.03
C TYR A 287 12.53 -15.69 12.46
N MET A 288 13.84 -15.66 12.68
CA MET A 288 14.40 -15.32 13.98
C MET A 288 14.53 -13.80 14.07
N ARG A 289 13.74 -13.20 14.96
CA ARG A 289 13.97 -11.81 15.35
C ARG A 289 15.27 -11.70 16.12
N CYS A 290 15.97 -10.57 15.95
CA CYS A 290 17.15 -10.32 16.75
C CYS A 290 16.77 -10.33 18.25
N SER A 291 17.43 -11.17 19.04
CA SER A 291 17.18 -11.28 20.50
C SER A 291 17.44 -9.98 21.26
N GLY A 292 18.29 -9.09 20.71
CA GLY A 292 18.54 -7.75 21.25
C GLY A 292 17.36 -6.81 21.00
N CYS A 293 17.23 -6.29 19.78
CA CYS A 293 16.26 -5.25 19.47
C CYS A 293 14.82 -5.75 19.26
N ARG A 294 14.62 -7.01 18.87
CA ARG A 294 13.31 -7.62 18.55
C ARG A 294 12.53 -6.94 17.42
N VAL A 295 13.18 -6.07 16.65
CA VAL A 295 12.56 -5.34 15.53
C VAL A 295 12.82 -6.07 14.22
N VAL A 296 14.08 -6.20 13.84
CA VAL A 296 14.49 -6.83 12.58
C VAL A 296 14.52 -8.36 12.68
N ALA A 297 14.26 -9.02 11.56
CA ALA A 297 14.19 -10.47 11.45
C ALA A 297 15.17 -11.04 10.42
N TYR A 298 15.61 -12.27 10.64
CA TYR A 298 16.56 -12.98 9.79
C TYR A 298 16.11 -14.42 9.55
N CYS A 299 16.35 -14.94 8.34
CA CYS A 299 16.07 -16.34 8.01
C CYS A 299 17.06 -17.32 8.67
N SER A 300 18.25 -16.86 9.09
CA SER A 300 19.29 -17.71 9.68
C SER A 300 20.26 -16.92 10.57
N LYS A 301 20.99 -17.62 11.45
CA LYS A 301 22.08 -17.04 12.26
C LYS A 301 23.21 -16.49 11.39
N ALA A 302 23.50 -17.14 10.25
CA ALA A 302 24.49 -16.66 9.29
C ALA A 302 24.08 -15.29 8.69
N CYS A 303 22.82 -15.14 8.31
CA CYS A 303 22.25 -13.87 7.86
C CYS A 303 22.31 -12.78 8.94
N GLN A 304 21.97 -13.13 10.19
CA GLN A 304 22.12 -12.21 11.32
C GLN A 304 23.58 -11.75 11.49
N LYS A 305 24.56 -12.67 11.45
CA LYS A 305 26.00 -12.34 11.56
C LYS A 305 26.44 -11.42 10.43
N ARG A 306 26.01 -11.68 9.19
CA ARG A 306 26.30 -10.84 8.03
C ARG A 306 25.75 -9.42 8.20
N ALA A 307 24.50 -9.28 8.63
CA ALA A 307 23.90 -7.97 8.91
C ALA A 307 24.58 -7.25 10.08
N TRP A 308 25.03 -8.02 11.08
CA TRP A 308 25.72 -7.50 12.27
C TRP A 308 27.04 -6.83 11.92
N THR A 309 27.78 -7.39 10.97
CA THR A 309 29.11 -6.93 10.54
C THR A 309 29.10 -6.22 9.18
N ASP A 310 27.94 -5.84 8.65
CA ASP A 310 27.86 -5.15 7.35
C ASP A 310 28.74 -3.89 7.34
N GLY A 311 29.56 -3.72 6.30
CA GLY A 311 30.53 -2.63 6.25
C GLY A 311 29.90 -1.23 6.14
N HIS A 312 28.65 -1.15 5.67
CA HIS A 312 28.00 0.13 5.37
C HIS A 312 26.84 0.46 6.31
N LEU A 313 26.05 -0.53 6.74
CA LEU A 313 24.93 -0.40 7.69
C LEU A 313 24.97 -1.54 8.72
N PRO A 314 26.02 -1.61 9.57
CA PRO A 314 26.13 -2.68 10.56
C PRO A 314 25.00 -2.57 11.58
N HIS A 315 24.19 -3.62 11.72
CA HIS A 315 23.09 -3.66 12.68
C HIS A 315 23.57 -3.44 14.12
N ARG A 316 24.80 -3.87 14.47
CA ARG A 316 25.36 -3.69 15.81
C ARG A 316 25.36 -2.23 16.30
N ASN A 317 25.50 -1.27 15.38
CA ASN A 317 25.55 0.15 15.72
C ASN A 317 24.19 0.72 16.16
N ILE A 318 23.10 0.11 15.70
CA ILE A 318 21.73 0.58 15.97
C ILE A 318 20.97 -0.35 16.92
N CYS A 319 21.38 -1.61 17.06
CA CYS A 319 20.68 -2.64 17.82
C CYS A 319 20.36 -2.20 19.26
N LYS A 320 21.34 -1.62 19.98
CA LYS A 320 21.14 -1.14 21.35
C LYS A 320 20.12 0.01 21.43
N LYS A 321 20.15 0.94 20.47
CA LYS A 321 19.21 2.07 20.40
C LYS A 321 17.79 1.57 20.12
N MET A 322 17.62 0.68 19.14
CA MET A 322 16.34 0.04 18.86
C MET A 322 15.81 -0.76 20.03
N LYS A 323 16.69 -1.50 20.75
CA LYS A 323 16.30 -2.23 21.95
C LYS A 323 15.72 -1.28 23.01
N GLN A 324 16.39 -0.16 23.27
CA GLN A 324 15.92 0.83 24.25
C GLN A 324 14.52 1.37 23.87
N VAL A 325 14.31 1.72 22.60
CA VAL A 325 13.00 2.18 22.11
C VAL A 325 11.94 1.08 22.19
N TYR A 326 12.31 -0.16 21.86
CA TYR A 326 11.42 -1.31 21.92
C TYR A 326 11.03 -1.64 23.36
N ASP A 327 11.95 -1.59 24.32
CA ASP A 327 11.65 -1.89 25.71
C ASP A 327 10.66 -0.88 26.33
N VAL A 328 10.61 0.36 25.80
CA VAL A 328 9.66 1.39 26.22
C VAL A 328 8.31 1.29 25.49
N GLY A 329 8.33 1.14 24.15
CA GLY A 329 7.13 1.30 23.32
C GLY A 329 6.79 0.11 22.43
N GLY A 330 7.46 -1.03 22.60
CA GLY A 330 7.40 -2.16 21.67
C GLY A 330 6.00 -2.77 21.50
N ASP A 331 5.12 -2.67 22.49
CA ASP A 331 3.75 -3.19 22.37
C ASP A 331 2.85 -2.31 21.50
N TYR A 332 3.15 -1.01 21.39
CA TYR A 332 2.42 -0.07 20.53
C TYR A 332 2.83 -0.18 19.05
N LEU A 333 3.90 -0.92 18.73
CA LEU A 333 4.31 -1.16 17.36
C LEU A 333 3.45 -2.22 16.64
N ARG A 334 2.34 -2.68 17.23
CA ARG A 334 1.48 -3.70 16.62
C ARG A 334 0.37 -3.12 15.74
N ARG A 335 -0.11 -1.93 16.09
CA ARG A 335 -1.27 -1.28 15.44
C ARG A 335 -0.95 0.16 15.13
N GLU A 336 -1.56 0.66 14.06
CA GLU A 336 -1.37 2.06 13.66
C GLU A 336 -2.03 3.02 14.66
N GLU A 337 -3.21 2.68 15.17
CA GLU A 337 -3.95 3.47 16.17
C GLU A 337 -3.17 3.70 17.48
N ASP A 338 -2.14 2.90 17.77
CA ASP A 338 -1.33 3.00 18.98
C ASP A 338 -0.12 3.96 18.81
N GLN A 339 0.03 4.62 17.65
CA GLN A 339 1.14 5.56 17.38
C GLN A 339 1.22 6.70 18.40
N ALA A 340 0.09 7.34 18.71
CA ALA A 340 0.07 8.44 19.67
C ALA A 340 0.57 8.00 21.06
N LYS A 341 0.23 6.77 21.49
CA LYS A 341 0.71 6.18 22.74
C LYS A 341 2.21 5.91 22.70
N PHE A 342 2.72 5.39 21.59
CA PHE A 342 4.16 5.22 21.38
C PHE A 342 4.91 6.55 21.57
N VAL A 343 4.44 7.62 20.92
CA VAL A 343 5.05 8.96 21.02
C VAL A 343 5.02 9.48 22.45
N GLN A 344 3.89 9.33 23.14
CA GLN A 344 3.74 9.72 24.54
C GLN A 344 4.74 9.00 25.45
N GLU A 345 4.92 7.69 25.26
CA GLU A 345 5.86 6.89 26.06
C GLU A 345 7.32 7.23 25.75
N MET A 346 7.68 7.53 24.49
CA MET A 346 9.03 8.04 24.17
C MET A 346 9.34 9.34 24.92
N LYS A 347 8.37 10.27 24.99
CA LYS A 347 8.49 11.52 25.74
C LYS A 347 8.62 11.27 27.24
N ARG A 348 7.77 10.40 27.81
CA ARG A 348 7.79 10.03 29.24
C ARG A 348 9.13 9.41 29.65
N ALA A 349 9.65 8.51 28.84
CA ALA A 349 10.96 7.86 29.05
C ALA A 349 12.15 8.75 28.69
N LYS A 350 11.91 10.00 28.25
CA LYS A 350 12.94 10.97 27.84
C LYS A 350 13.89 10.41 26.79
N ILE A 351 13.37 9.61 25.85
CA ILE A 351 14.14 9.14 24.70
C ILE A 351 14.46 10.34 23.83
N LYS A 352 15.74 10.56 23.54
CA LYS A 352 16.20 11.74 22.79
C LYS A 352 15.75 11.62 21.32
N ASP A 353 15.22 12.71 20.77
CA ASP A 353 14.82 12.82 19.37
C ASP A 353 15.94 12.44 18.39
N VAL A 354 17.20 12.77 18.70
CA VAL A 354 18.36 12.37 17.88
C VAL A 354 18.47 10.85 17.73
N MET A 355 18.18 10.09 18.79
CA MET A 355 18.21 8.63 18.76
C MET A 355 17.09 8.06 17.91
N LEU A 356 15.87 8.59 18.05
CA LEU A 356 14.70 8.16 17.27
C LEU A 356 14.92 8.45 15.79
N LYS A 357 15.49 9.62 15.47
CA LYS A 357 15.85 10.00 14.10
C LYS A 357 16.90 9.06 13.51
N GLU A 358 17.98 8.76 14.25
CA GLU A 358 19.01 7.81 13.79
C GLU A 358 18.42 6.41 13.50
N ILE A 359 17.49 5.94 14.33
CA ILE A 359 16.78 4.67 14.10
C ILE A 359 15.98 4.73 12.79
N GLY A 360 15.18 5.79 12.60
CA GLY A 360 14.37 5.95 11.40
C GLY A 360 15.21 6.01 10.11
N ILE A 361 16.30 6.79 10.13
CA ILE A 361 17.23 6.90 8.99
C ILE A 361 17.89 5.55 8.70
N TRP A 362 18.43 4.89 9.72
CA TRP A 362 19.08 3.58 9.53
C TRP A 362 18.11 2.56 8.92
N MET A 363 16.85 2.54 9.39
CA MET A 363 15.83 1.66 8.82
C MET A 363 15.56 2.00 7.36
N CYS A 364 15.39 3.28 7.02
CA CYS A 364 15.17 3.72 5.64
C CYS A 364 16.28 3.26 4.70
N ASP A 365 17.53 3.44 5.12
CA ASP A 365 18.70 2.98 4.36
C ASP A 365 18.75 1.45 4.25
N ALA A 366 18.41 0.74 5.33
CA ALA A 366 18.37 -0.72 5.33
C ALA A 366 17.32 -1.24 4.34
N TYR A 367 16.11 -0.67 4.30
CA TYR A 367 15.09 -1.00 3.30
C TYR A 367 15.56 -0.76 1.88
N THR A 368 16.13 0.42 1.63
CA THR A 368 16.68 0.78 0.32
C THR A 368 17.69 -0.25 -0.18
N LYS A 369 18.56 -0.74 0.71
CA LYS A 369 19.50 -1.81 0.36
C LYS A 369 18.84 -3.17 0.16
N LEU A 370 17.87 -3.52 1.02
CA LEU A 370 17.13 -4.78 0.91
C LEU A 370 16.38 -4.87 -0.42
N GLN A 371 15.85 -3.78 -0.94
CA GLN A 371 15.18 -3.82 -2.25
C GLN A 371 16.17 -3.93 -3.39
N ARG A 372 17.26 -3.15 -3.37
CA ARG A 372 18.29 -3.18 -4.43
C ARG A 372 18.92 -4.57 -4.64
N LYS A 373 19.02 -5.38 -3.58
CA LYS A 373 19.77 -6.64 -3.61
C LYS A 373 19.00 -7.85 -3.07
N GLY A 374 17.74 -7.69 -2.69
CA GLY A 374 16.99 -8.70 -1.94
C GLY A 374 15.79 -9.26 -2.70
N PRO A 375 14.85 -9.90 -1.96
CA PRO A 375 13.77 -10.73 -2.52
C PRO A 375 12.76 -9.93 -3.33
N LEU A 376 12.62 -8.65 -2.98
CA LEU A 376 11.51 -7.80 -3.38
C LEU A 376 11.53 -7.44 -4.86
N LEU A 377 12.71 -7.45 -5.48
CA LEU A 377 12.82 -7.40 -6.93
C LEU A 377 12.84 -8.83 -7.45
N THR A 378 11.79 -9.23 -8.16
CA THR A 378 11.80 -10.47 -8.94
C THR A 378 12.95 -10.44 -9.94
N THR A 379 13.41 -11.61 -10.40
CA THR A 379 14.46 -11.67 -11.43
C THR A 379 14.05 -10.88 -12.66
N GLU A 380 12.78 -10.96 -13.04
CA GLU A 380 12.17 -10.23 -14.15
C GLU A 380 12.15 -8.72 -13.88
N ALA A 381 11.85 -8.27 -12.67
CA ALA A 381 11.92 -6.86 -12.30
C ALA A 381 13.37 -6.35 -12.33
N ARG A 382 14.35 -7.14 -11.88
CA ARG A 382 15.78 -6.78 -11.99
C ARG A 382 16.22 -6.71 -13.45
N GLU A 383 15.82 -7.68 -14.27
CA GLU A 383 16.12 -7.70 -15.69
C GLU A 383 15.48 -6.51 -16.40
N TYR A 384 14.20 -6.24 -16.17
CA TYR A 384 13.50 -5.09 -16.71
C TYR A 384 14.15 -3.76 -16.28
N MET A 385 14.51 -3.62 -15.00
CA MET A 385 15.24 -2.46 -14.48
C MET A 385 16.66 -2.34 -15.07
N SER A 386 17.32 -3.46 -15.38
CA SER A 386 18.65 -3.47 -16.00
C SER A 386 18.62 -3.13 -17.50
N GLN A 387 17.51 -3.44 -18.18
CA GLN A 387 17.30 -3.18 -19.60
C GLN A 387 16.92 -1.72 -19.88
N LYS A 388 16.15 -1.07 -18.98
CA LYS A 388 15.86 0.36 -19.07
C LYS A 388 16.98 1.17 -18.43
N LYS A 389 17.94 1.63 -19.26
CA LYS A 389 18.97 2.63 -18.90
C LYS A 389 18.34 4.00 -18.59
N GLY A 390 17.62 4.13 -17.48
CA GLY A 390 17.20 5.41 -16.93
C GLY A 390 18.35 6.11 -16.18
N PRO A 391 18.31 7.45 -16.01
CA PRO A 391 19.31 8.20 -15.25
C PRO A 391 19.51 7.60 -13.85
N SER A 392 20.75 7.53 -13.39
CA SER A 392 21.14 6.71 -12.25
C SER A 392 20.42 7.09 -10.94
N PHE A 393 19.54 6.19 -10.51
CA PHE A 393 18.89 6.09 -9.19
C PHE A 393 19.71 6.52 -7.95
N ALA A 394 21.04 6.41 -7.98
CA ALA A 394 21.87 6.71 -6.82
C ALA A 394 21.94 8.20 -6.46
N THR A 395 21.72 9.08 -7.44
CA THR A 395 21.92 10.53 -7.29
C THR A 395 20.70 11.17 -6.62
N GLY A 396 19.49 10.96 -7.15
CA GLY A 396 18.26 11.59 -6.65
C GLY A 396 17.87 11.21 -5.21
N THR A 397 17.95 9.93 -4.82
CA THR A 397 17.67 9.53 -3.42
C THR A 397 18.70 10.11 -2.45
N ARG A 398 19.97 10.22 -2.86
CA ARG A 398 21.02 10.76 -1.99
C ARG A 398 20.90 12.28 -1.88
N GLU A 399 20.55 12.97 -2.95
CA GLU A 399 20.27 14.41 -2.96
C GLU A 399 19.05 14.73 -2.10
N PHE A 400 17.93 14.02 -2.27
CA PHE A 400 16.73 14.18 -1.44
C PHE A 400 17.01 13.90 0.05
N MET A 401 17.71 12.80 0.36
CA MET A 401 18.09 12.48 1.74
C MET A 401 19.11 13.49 2.30
N SER A 402 19.99 14.05 1.46
CA SER A 402 20.92 15.11 1.84
C SER A 402 20.21 16.44 2.08
N GLU A 403 19.21 16.80 1.27
CA GLU A 403 18.36 17.98 1.47
C GLU A 403 17.56 17.87 2.76
N ILE A 404 16.96 16.70 3.01
CA ILE A 404 16.32 16.39 4.30
C ILE A 404 17.34 16.51 5.44
N GLN A 405 18.52 15.90 5.30
CA GLN A 405 19.54 15.95 6.34
C GLN A 405 20.02 17.39 6.60
N THR A 406 20.15 18.20 5.55
CA THR A 406 20.56 19.61 5.62
C THR A 406 19.48 20.48 6.27
N SER A 407 18.21 20.31 5.87
CA SER A 407 17.07 21.06 6.43
C SER A 407 16.87 20.77 7.93
N PHE A 408 17.26 19.59 8.38
CA PHE A 408 17.21 19.24 9.80
C PHE A 408 18.44 19.63 10.62
N LEU A 409 19.62 19.78 10.00
CA LEU A 409 20.87 20.11 10.68
C LEU A 409 21.13 21.62 10.73
N SER A 410 20.44 22.40 9.90
CA SER A 410 20.41 23.87 9.97
C SER A 410 19.61 24.33 11.18
N ASN A 411 20.13 24.08 12.38
CA ASN A 411 19.65 24.73 13.59
C ASN A 411 20.02 26.22 13.45
N PRO A 412 19.06 27.16 13.33
CA PRO A 412 19.41 28.56 13.29
C PRO A 412 20.06 28.88 14.64
N LYS A 413 21.38 29.04 14.66
CA LYS A 413 22.08 29.60 15.81
C LYS A 413 21.41 30.94 16.08
N ARG A 414 20.48 30.99 17.04
CA ARG A 414 19.99 32.24 17.61
C ARG A 414 21.22 32.95 18.15
N ARG A 415 21.76 33.88 17.36
CA ARG A 415 22.71 34.88 17.82
C ARG A 415 21.96 35.65 18.91
N ARG A 416 22.19 35.28 20.17
CA ARG A 416 21.91 36.16 21.30
C ARG A 416 22.83 37.35 21.11
N ALA A 417 22.31 38.42 20.53
CA ALA A 417 22.90 39.73 20.68
C ALA A 417 22.92 40.02 22.18
N ARG A 418 24.12 40.03 22.78
CA ARG A 418 24.34 40.66 24.07
C ARG A 418 24.32 42.16 23.80
N GLY A 419 23.22 42.80 24.20
CA GLY A 419 23.20 44.23 24.52
C GLY A 419 23.66 44.41 25.95
#